data_AF-A0A1Q6KKB0-F1
#
_entry.id   AF-A0A1Q6KKB0-F1
#
_cell.length_a   1.000
_cell.length_b   1.000
_cell.length_c   1.000
_cell.angle_alpha   90.00
_cell.angle_beta   90.00
_cell.angle_gamma   90.00
#
_symmetry.space_group_name_H-M   'P 1'
#
loop_
_entity.id
_entity.type
_entity.pdbx_description
1 polymer ?
#
loop_
_entity_poly.entity_id
_entity_poly.type
_entity_poly.pdbx_seq_one_letter_code
_entity_poly.pdbx_strand_id
1 'polypeptide(L)'
;MYGPWLPIYGVGCTLIVLLTKFKSFRKMLKNPVLTFSVVMILCTVIEYLTSWYIEKVSGIMYWDYTGVFMNINGRVCLECSMFFGIGGCLCVYFVAPFLERRLQRFTAKFKVTICALLAILFCSDSVYSQFHPHTGEGITSQAPERLEKNIK
;
A
#
# COMPACT_ATOMS: atom_id res chain seq x y z
N MET A 1 -4.10 13.56 3.37
CA MET A 1 -4.90 12.95 4.44
C MET A 1 -4.30 13.38 5.76
N TYR A 2 -5.11 13.83 6.72
CA TYR A 2 -4.63 14.28 8.04
C TYR A 2 -4.57 13.14 9.04
N GLY A 3 -5.41 12.12 8.88
CA GLY A 3 -5.28 10.91 9.67
C GLY A 3 -4.11 10.01 9.23
N PRO A 4 -3.70 9.05 10.08
CA PRO A 4 -2.54 8.16 9.87
C PRO A 4 -2.79 7.06 8.81
N TRP A 5 -3.74 7.29 7.90
CA TRP A 5 -4.15 6.33 6.88
C TRP A 5 -3.39 6.61 5.58
N LEU A 6 -2.55 5.66 5.18
CA LEU A 6 -1.94 5.63 3.85
C LEU A 6 -2.68 4.56 3.03
N PRO A 7 -3.61 4.97 2.12
CA PRO A 7 -4.50 4.05 1.44
C PRO A 7 -3.76 2.94 0.68
N ILE A 8 -2.58 3.25 0.12
CA ILE A 8 -1.78 2.30 -0.65
C ILE A 8 -1.41 1.04 0.17
N TYR A 9 -1.03 1.21 1.44
CA TYR A 9 -0.65 0.08 2.29
C TYR A 9 -1.86 -0.73 2.74
N GLY A 10 -2.97 -0.06 3.03
CA GLY A 10 -4.24 -0.72 3.38
C GLY A 10 -4.80 -1.54 2.21
N VAL A 11 -4.79 -0.96 1.00
CA VAL A 11 -5.24 -1.64 -0.23
C VAL A 11 -4.34 -2.82 -0.56
N GLY A 12 -3.00 -2.64 -0.50
CA GLY A 12 -2.05 -3.72 -0.74
C GLY A 12 -2.26 -4.90 0.21
N CYS A 13 -2.34 -4.64 1.52
CA CYS A 13 -2.57 -5.68 2.53
C CYS A 13 -3.92 -6.38 2.33
N THR A 14 -5.00 -5.62 2.07
CA THR A 14 -6.33 -6.19 1.83
C THR A 14 -6.36 -7.08 0.58
N LEU A 15 -5.68 -6.65 -0.49
CA LEU A 15 -5.60 -7.43 -1.73
C LEU A 15 -4.85 -8.74 -1.51
N ILE A 16 -3.71 -8.72 -0.80
CA ILE A 16 -2.95 -9.93 -0.44
C ILE A 16 -3.84 -10.91 0.34
N VAL A 17 -4.55 -10.42 1.37
CA VAL A 17 -5.47 -11.25 2.16
C VAL A 17 -6.61 -11.79 1.29
N LEU A 18 -7.17 -10.99 0.39
CA LEU A 18 -8.22 -11.43 -0.52
C LEU A 18 -7.73 -12.54 -1.46
N LEU A 19 -6.51 -12.41 -2.00
CA LEU A 19 -5.88 -13.45 -2.83
C LEU A 19 -5.72 -14.77 -2.07
N THR A 20 -5.45 -14.75 -0.76
CA THR A 20 -5.38 -15.98 0.05
C THR A 20 -6.72 -16.71 0.21
N LYS A 21 -7.86 -16.04 -0.07
CA LYS A 21 -9.18 -16.69 -0.07
C LYS A 21 -9.45 -17.47 -1.35
N PHE A 22 -8.79 -17.14 -2.46
CA PHE A 22 -8.94 -17.90 -3.71
C PHE A 22 -8.21 -19.24 -3.61
N LYS A 23 -8.92 -20.34 -3.89
CA LYS A 23 -8.40 -21.72 -3.71
C LYS A 23 -7.13 -21.99 -4.53
N SER A 24 -7.03 -21.42 -5.73
CA SER A 24 -5.87 -21.56 -6.61
C SER A 24 -4.63 -20.87 -6.02
N PHE A 25 -4.78 -19.59 -5.62
CA PHE A 25 -3.71 -18.83 -4.97
C PHE A 25 -3.34 -19.38 -3.61
N ARG A 26 -4.30 -19.85 -2.81
CA ARG A 26 -4.02 -20.48 -1.51
C ARG A 26 -3.07 -21.67 -1.62
N LYS A 27 -3.19 -22.49 -2.67
CA LYS A 27 -2.27 -23.62 -2.90
C LYS A 27 -0.86 -23.14 -3.23
N MET A 28 -0.76 -22.08 -4.03
CA MET A 28 0.49 -21.42 -4.40
C MET A 28 1.17 -20.74 -3.19
N LEU A 29 0.37 -20.08 -2.36
CA LEU A 29 0.77 -19.35 -1.15
C LEU A 29 1.03 -20.26 0.07
N LYS A 30 1.08 -21.58 -0.11
CA LYS A 30 1.53 -22.53 0.94
C LYS A 30 3.06 -22.56 1.07
N ASN A 31 3.77 -22.28 -0.03
CA ASN A 31 5.23 -22.22 0.00
C ASN A 31 5.65 -20.79 0.38
N PRO A 32 6.35 -20.58 1.51
CA PRO A 32 6.71 -19.24 1.97
C PRO A 32 7.59 -18.47 0.96
N VAL A 33 8.44 -19.16 0.20
CA VAL A 33 9.27 -18.54 -0.84
C VAL A 33 8.39 -18.03 -1.97
N LEU A 34 7.39 -18.81 -2.37
CA LEU A 34 6.48 -18.42 -3.45
C LEU A 34 5.54 -17.29 -3.00
N THR A 35 5.08 -17.34 -1.74
CA THR A 35 4.33 -16.24 -1.11
C THR A 35 5.14 -14.95 -1.14
N PHE A 36 6.40 -15.00 -0.72
CA PHE A 36 7.29 -13.85 -0.72
C PHE A 36 7.41 -13.24 -2.12
N SER A 37 7.73 -14.04 -3.14
CA SER A 37 7.88 -13.55 -4.52
C SER A 37 6.59 -12.95 -5.08
N VAL A 38 5.44 -13.60 -4.85
CA VAL A 38 4.14 -13.12 -5.35
C VAL A 38 3.76 -11.80 -4.69
N VAL A 39 3.88 -11.71 -3.36
CA VAL A 39 3.60 -10.50 -2.60
C VAL A 39 4.53 -9.37 -3.01
N MET A 40 5.84 -9.65 -3.08
CA MET A 40 6.85 -8.66 -3.45
C MET A 40 6.56 -8.08 -4.84
N ILE A 41 6.30 -8.92 -5.84
CA ILE A 41 5.97 -8.48 -7.20
C ILE A 41 4.66 -7.68 -7.20
N LEU A 42 3.61 -8.16 -6.52
CA LEU A 42 2.32 -7.48 -6.48
C LEU A 42 2.42 -6.09 -5.86
N CYS A 43 3.08 -5.95 -4.71
CA CYS A 43 3.30 -4.67 -4.05
C CYS A 43 4.14 -3.72 -4.92
N THR A 44 5.21 -4.23 -5.54
CA THR A 44 6.07 -3.48 -6.46
C THR A 44 5.27 -2.93 -7.64
N VAL A 45 4.40 -3.75 -8.25
CA VAL A 45 3.55 -3.32 -9.38
C VAL A 45 2.56 -2.25 -8.94
N ILE A 46 1.91 -2.41 -7.78
CA ILE A 46 0.97 -1.42 -7.24
C ILE A 46 1.68 -0.10 -6.94
N GLU A 47 2.84 -0.15 -6.29
CA GLU A 47 3.65 1.03 -5.98
C GLU A 47 4.06 1.76 -7.26
N TYR A 48 4.52 1.02 -8.27
CA TYR A 48 4.89 1.59 -9.56
C TYR A 48 3.71 2.28 -10.25
N LEU A 49 2.57 1.58 -10.36
CA LEU A 49 1.37 2.12 -11.01
C LEU A 49 0.82 3.32 -10.25
N THR A 50 0.87 3.29 -8.92
CA THR A 50 0.39 4.39 -8.08
C THR A 50 1.29 5.62 -8.24
N SER A 51 2.61 5.44 -8.20
CA SER A 51 3.58 6.50 -8.48
C SER A 51 3.36 7.11 -9.87
N TRP A 52 3.19 6.27 -10.89
CA TRP A 52 2.94 6.73 -12.26
C TRP A 52 1.61 7.47 -12.42
N TYR A 53 0.53 6.94 -11.82
CA TYR A 53 -0.80 7.56 -11.88
C TYR A 53 -0.81 8.93 -11.22
N ILE A 54 -0.18 9.06 -10.05
CA ILE A 54 -0.12 10.32 -9.31
C ILE A 54 0.69 11.35 -10.10
N GLU A 55 1.86 10.97 -10.63
CA GLU A 55 2.65 11.87 -11.46
C GLU A 55 1.85 12.33 -12.67
N LYS A 56 1.06 11.46 -13.29
CA LYS A 56 0.30 11.83 -14.48
C LYS A 56 -0.90 12.73 -14.19
N VAL A 57 -1.58 12.54 -13.05
CA VAL A 57 -2.79 13.30 -12.68
C VAL A 57 -2.43 14.59 -11.96
N SER A 58 -1.47 14.55 -11.06
CA SER A 58 -1.15 15.65 -10.15
C SER A 58 0.18 16.35 -10.47
N GLY A 59 1.04 15.77 -11.31
CA GLY A 59 2.36 16.36 -11.62
C GLY A 59 3.31 16.44 -10.42
N ILE A 60 3.03 15.67 -9.37
CA ILE A 60 3.76 15.70 -8.10
C ILE A 60 4.26 14.28 -7.82
N MET A 61 5.43 14.16 -7.19
CA MET A 61 5.93 12.87 -6.70
C MET A 61 5.72 12.80 -5.19
N TYR A 62 5.02 11.78 -4.72
CA TYR A 62 4.89 11.54 -3.27
C TYR A 62 6.15 10.92 -2.67
N TRP A 63 6.95 10.22 -3.49
CA TRP A 63 8.22 9.64 -3.10
C TRP A 63 9.16 9.60 -4.30
N ASP A 64 10.45 9.79 -4.03
CA ASP A 64 11.52 9.67 -5.02
C ASP A 64 12.63 8.78 -4.44
N TYR A 65 12.83 7.62 -5.05
CA TYR A 65 13.89 6.67 -4.72
C TYR A 65 15.13 6.82 -5.64
N THR A 66 15.25 7.94 -6.36
CA THR A 66 16.43 8.22 -7.19
C THR A 66 17.70 8.20 -6.33
N GLY A 67 18.63 7.30 -6.67
CA GLY A 67 19.90 7.13 -5.95
C GLY A 67 19.91 5.99 -4.93
N VAL A 68 18.77 5.34 -4.67
CA VAL A 68 18.68 4.14 -3.84
C VAL A 68 19.11 2.90 -4.65
N PHE A 69 19.73 1.91 -3.99
CA PHE A 69 20.23 0.69 -4.62
C PHE A 69 19.12 -0.08 -5.36
N MET A 70 19.36 -0.40 -6.64
CA MET A 70 18.38 -1.04 -7.55
C MET A 70 17.01 -0.34 -7.57
N ASN A 71 17.01 0.99 -7.74
CA ASN A 71 15.78 1.71 -8.04
C ASN A 71 15.36 1.53 -9.52
N ILE A 72 14.05 1.42 -9.77
CA ILE A 72 13.47 1.40 -11.12
C ILE A 72 12.84 2.76 -11.36
N ASN A 73 13.46 3.57 -12.22
CA ASN A 73 13.03 4.93 -12.55
C ASN A 73 12.79 5.81 -11.31
N GLY A 74 13.47 5.57 -10.18
CA GLY A 74 13.21 6.22 -8.89
C GLY A 74 11.78 6.07 -8.33
N ARG A 75 10.95 5.19 -8.91
CA ARG A 75 9.54 4.98 -8.52
C ARG A 75 9.38 3.85 -7.52
N VAL A 76 10.21 2.82 -7.65
CA VAL A 76 10.25 1.64 -6.77
C VAL A 76 11.69 1.30 -6.48
N CYS A 77 11.96 0.77 -5.29
CA CYS A 77 13.28 0.39 -4.83
C CYS A 77 13.29 -1.09 -4.41
N LEU A 78 14.35 -1.84 -4.74
CA LEU A 78 14.41 -3.27 -4.40
C LEU A 78 14.33 -3.50 -2.88
N GLU A 79 15.00 -2.65 -2.10
CA GLU A 79 14.98 -2.70 -0.64
C GLU A 79 13.54 -2.59 -0.09
N CYS A 80 12.77 -1.64 -0.61
CA CYS A 80 11.35 -1.42 -0.31
C CYS A 80 10.52 -2.67 -0.66
N SER A 81 10.72 -3.18 -1.88
CA SER A 81 10.07 -4.40 -2.37
C SER A 81 10.34 -5.61 -1.47
N MET A 82 11.57 -5.76 -0.97
CA MET A 82 11.94 -6.82 -0.03
C MET A 82 11.19 -6.70 1.30
N PHE A 83 11.11 -5.49 1.87
CA PHE A 83 10.32 -5.25 3.07
C PHE A 83 8.83 -5.54 2.85
N PHE A 84 8.27 -5.20 1.69
CA PHE A 84 6.88 -5.56 1.37
C PHE A 84 6.68 -7.07 1.23
N GLY A 85 7.64 -7.79 0.64
CA GLY A 85 7.60 -9.25 0.59
C GLY A 85 7.60 -9.89 1.98
N ILE A 86 8.50 -9.46 2.88
CA ILE A 86 8.58 -9.96 4.25
C ILE A 86 7.31 -9.61 5.03
N GLY A 87 6.90 -8.34 4.95
CA GLY A 87 5.71 -7.82 5.62
C GLY A 87 4.43 -8.52 5.16
N GLY A 88 4.27 -8.76 3.86
CA GLY A 88 3.12 -9.49 3.34
C GLY A 88 3.14 -10.98 3.71
N CYS A 89 4.31 -11.62 3.78
CA CYS A 89 4.42 -12.97 4.38
C CYS A 89 3.96 -12.97 5.84
N LEU A 90 4.44 -12.04 6.66
CA LEU A 90 4.01 -11.89 8.05
C LEU A 90 2.49 -11.66 8.13
N CYS A 91 1.94 -10.83 7.24
CA CYS A 91 0.51 -10.60 7.17
C CYS A 91 -0.29 -11.87 6.83
N VAL A 92 0.14 -12.65 5.84
CA VAL A 92 -0.56 -13.87 5.42
C VAL A 92 -0.49 -14.97 6.48
N TYR A 93 0.67 -15.20 7.07
CA TYR A 93 0.90 -16.34 7.97
C TYR A 93 0.57 -16.05 9.44
N PHE A 94 0.66 -14.79 9.88
CA PHE A 94 0.42 -14.42 11.27
C PHE A 94 -0.80 -13.51 11.42
N VAL A 95 -0.80 -12.35 10.76
CA VAL A 95 -1.82 -11.32 10.99
C VAL A 95 -3.21 -11.78 10.56
N ALA A 96 -3.33 -12.34 9.36
CA ALA A 96 -4.60 -12.83 8.81
C ALA A 96 -5.25 -13.92 9.70
N PRO A 97 -4.58 -15.03 10.06
CA PRO A 97 -5.18 -16.05 10.92
C PRO A 97 -5.35 -15.58 12.37
N PHE A 98 -4.54 -14.63 12.85
CA PHE A 98 -4.74 -14.03 14.16
C PHE A 98 -6.02 -13.18 14.20
N LEU A 99 -6.17 -12.27 13.22
CA LEU A 99 -7.36 -11.44 13.07
C LEU A 99 -8.60 -12.29 12.85
N GLU A 100 -8.54 -13.30 11.97
CA GLU A 100 -9.68 -14.17 11.71
C GLU A 100 -10.15 -14.89 12.98
N ARG A 101 -9.22 -15.47 13.76
CA ARG A 101 -9.56 -16.15 15.03
C ARG A 101 -10.16 -15.21 16.09
N ARG A 102 -9.72 -13.94 16.12
CA ARG A 102 -10.25 -12.94 17.07
C ARG A 102 -11.61 -12.42 16.59
N LEU A 103 -11.73 -12.08 15.31
CA LEU A 103 -12.98 -11.61 14.72
C LEU A 103 -14.06 -12.68 14.78
N GLN A 104 -13.74 -13.97 14.56
CA GLN A 104 -14.73 -15.05 14.62
C GLN A 104 -15.48 -15.13 15.96
N ARG A 105 -14.91 -14.61 17.06
CA ARG A 105 -15.59 -14.55 18.37
C ARG A 105 -16.70 -13.51 18.45
N PHE A 106 -16.71 -12.53 17.56
CA PHE A 106 -17.71 -11.48 17.52
C PHE A 106 -18.84 -11.82 16.54
N THR A 107 -20.05 -11.38 16.86
CA THR A 107 -21.23 -11.52 16.00
C THR A 107 -21.03 -10.77 14.68
N ALA A 108 -21.61 -11.28 13.59
CA ALA A 108 -21.54 -10.63 12.27
C ALA A 108 -22.02 -9.17 12.31
N LYS A 109 -23.06 -8.87 13.07
CA LYS A 109 -23.58 -7.51 13.27
C LYS A 109 -22.50 -6.55 13.81
N PHE A 110 -21.76 -6.96 14.85
CA PHE A 110 -20.69 -6.15 15.43
C PHE A 110 -19.57 -5.84 14.42
N LYS A 111 -19.18 -6.82 13.59
CA LYS A 111 -18.18 -6.62 12.53
C LYS A 111 -18.63 -5.60 11.50
N VAL A 112 -19.88 -5.72 11.04
CA VAL A 112 -20.46 -4.81 10.04
C VAL A 112 -20.58 -3.40 10.62
N THR A 113 -21.02 -3.25 11.86
CA THR A 113 -21.12 -1.95 12.53
C THR A 113 -19.75 -1.28 12.66
N ILE A 114 -18.72 -1.99 13.14
CA ILE A 114 -17.36 -1.42 13.22
C ILE A 114 -16.82 -1.06 11.83
N CYS A 115 -16.99 -1.94 10.84
CA CYS A 115 -16.53 -1.67 9.48
C CYS A 115 -17.21 -0.43 8.88
N ALA A 116 -18.53 -0.29 9.08
CA ALA A 116 -19.29 0.87 8.64
C ALA A 116 -18.83 2.16 9.33
N LEU A 117 -18.60 2.13 10.65
CA LEU A 117 -18.09 3.29 11.40
C LEU A 117 -16.70 3.72 10.90
N LEU A 118 -15.78 2.76 10.72
CA LEU A 118 -14.44 3.04 10.18
C LEU A 118 -14.49 3.58 8.75
N ALA A 119 -15.36 3.03 7.91
CA ALA A 119 -15.53 3.52 6.54
C ALA A 119 -16.07 4.95 6.51
N ILE A 120 -17.04 5.28 7.37
CA ILE A 120 -17.57 6.65 7.48
C ILE A 120 -16.45 7.60 7.90
N LEU A 121 -15.67 7.26 8.93
CA LEU A 121 -14.54 8.08 9.39
C LEU A 121 -13.49 8.29 8.29
N PHE A 122 -13.15 7.23 7.54
CA PHE A 122 -12.21 7.33 6.42
C PHE A 122 -12.74 8.20 5.27
N CYS A 123 -14.02 8.07 4.92
CA CYS A 123 -14.66 8.93 3.93
C CYS A 123 -14.69 10.39 4.39
N SER A 124 -15.01 10.65 5.65
CA SER A 124 -15.00 11.99 6.23
C SER A 124 -13.60 12.62 6.21
N ASP A 125 -12.55 11.87 6.57
CA ASP A 125 -11.15 12.35 6.48
C ASP A 125 -10.73 12.62 5.04
N SER A 126 -11.13 11.73 4.11
CA SER A 126 -10.85 11.90 2.67
C SER A 126 -11.48 13.18 2.13
N VAL A 127 -12.77 13.41 2.42
CA VAL A 127 -13.48 14.63 2.01
C VAL A 127 -12.88 15.86 2.66
N TYR A 128 -12.62 15.82 3.97
CA TYR A 128 -12.00 16.95 4.69
C TYR A 128 -10.62 17.28 4.12
N SER A 129 -9.81 16.27 3.81
CA SER A 129 -8.47 16.42 3.23
C SER A 129 -8.49 16.92 1.78
N GLN A 130 -9.61 16.84 1.06
CA GLN A 130 -9.76 17.49 -0.26
C GLN A 130 -9.93 19.00 -0.12
N PHE A 131 -10.62 19.46 0.93
CA PHE A 131 -10.85 20.89 1.18
C PHE A 131 -9.70 21.57 1.94
N HIS A 132 -9.02 20.83 2.83
CA HIS A 132 -7.79 21.26 3.50
C HIS A 132 -6.70 20.25 3.16
N PRO A 133 -5.95 20.43 2.07
CA PRO A 133 -4.82 19.56 1.76
C PRO A 133 -3.67 19.82 2.74
N HIS A 134 -3.06 18.75 3.26
CA HIS A 134 -1.90 18.84 4.14
C HIS A 134 -0.69 19.20 3.29
N THR A 135 -0.50 20.49 3.04
CA THR A 135 0.67 21.02 2.36
C THR A 135 1.62 21.63 3.39
N GLY A 136 2.85 21.14 3.42
CA GLY A 136 3.92 21.61 4.28
C GLY A 136 5.27 21.32 3.62
N GLU A 137 6.29 22.13 3.91
CA GLU A 137 7.64 21.92 3.39
C GLU A 137 8.15 20.51 3.72
N GLY A 138 8.64 19.79 2.70
CA GLY A 138 9.15 18.42 2.83
C GLY A 138 8.14 17.29 2.61
N ILE A 139 6.85 17.58 2.33
CA ILE A 139 5.80 16.56 2.09
C ILE A 139 5.53 16.34 0.59
N THR A 140 5.71 17.37 -0.23
CA THR A 140 5.51 17.30 -1.69
C THR A 140 6.68 17.96 -2.42
N SER A 141 7.48 17.15 -3.13
CA SER A 141 8.47 17.67 -4.08
C SER A 141 7.81 17.86 -5.45
N GLN A 142 8.06 19.02 -6.06
CA GLN A 142 7.54 19.32 -7.41
C GLN A 142 8.31 18.49 -8.44
N ALA A 143 7.60 17.78 -9.33
CA ALA A 143 8.19 17.01 -10.42
C ALA A 143 9.19 17.76 -11.36
N PRO A 144 9.11 19.10 -11.59
CA PRO A 144 10.08 19.80 -12.46
C PRO A 144 11.56 19.64 -12.08
N GLU A 145 11.92 19.37 -10.83
CA GLU A 145 13.34 19.18 -10.44
C GLU A 145 14.04 18.01 -11.15
N ARG A 146 13.28 17.02 -11.64
CA ARG A 146 13.85 15.82 -12.26
C ARG A 146 14.22 16.02 -13.73
N LEU A 147 13.53 16.91 -14.44
CA LEU A 147 13.90 17.26 -15.81
C LEU A 147 15.20 18.07 -15.83
N GLU A 148 15.41 18.98 -14.88
CA GLU A 148 16.67 19.72 -14.78
C GLU A 148 17.86 18.83 -14.37
N LYS A 149 17.64 17.84 -13.50
CA LYS A 149 18.70 16.88 -13.10
C LYS A 149 19.07 15.84 -14.15
N ASN A 150 18.25 15.64 -15.20
CA ASN A 150 18.59 14.76 -16.33
C ASN A 150 19.19 15.53 -17.52
N ILE A 151 19.25 16.86 -17.46
CA ILE A 151 19.82 17.72 -18.51
C ILE A 151 21.21 18.25 -18.11
N LYS A 152 21.67 18.03 -16.87
CA LYS A 152 23.05 18.24 -16.41
C LYS A 152 23.76 16.91 -16.22
#